data_AF-A0A0B8PDC3-F1
#
_entry.id   AF-A0A0B8PDC3-F1
#
_cell.length_a   1.000
_cell.length_b   1.000
_cell.length_c   1.000
_cell.angle_alpha   90.00
_cell.angle_beta   90.00
_cell.angle_gamma   90.00
#
_symmetry.space_group_name_H-M   'P 1'
#
loop_
_entity.id
_entity.type
_entity.pdbx_description
1 polymer ?
#
loop_
_entity_poly.entity_id
_entity_poly.type
_entity_poly.pdbx_seq_one_letter_code
_entity_poly.pdbx_strand_id
1 'polypeptide(L)'
;MLSSNASLEQVIASNRPVVLTLYQEGLPFFAVFSHIEQERVELVLNQQRVELPLEWLRAHWQGEFRYLWYSEITETLKLNNSGEQVRQLDKLVAQVLNADPLNTSVFNQELKSRVTMFQEWQGLSADGVAGSRTLRQLDRLTTTKAPSLLGQRKEAM
;
A
#
# COMPACT_ATOMS: atom_id res chain seq x y z
N MET A 1 -0.59 -2.31 13.78
CA MET A 1 -0.62 -1.28 12.72
C MET A 1 0.50 -0.27 12.99
N LEU A 2 1.23 0.17 11.96
CA LEU A 2 2.33 1.12 12.10
C LEU A 2 1.81 2.54 11.83
N SER A 3 1.83 3.41 12.84
CA SER A 3 1.62 4.85 12.68
C SER A 3 2.93 5.49 12.20
N SER A 4 2.87 6.49 11.33
CA SER A 4 4.04 7.25 10.86
C SER A 4 3.76 8.74 10.97
N ASN A 5 4.84 9.53 11.07
CA ASN A 5 4.77 10.99 11.08
C ASN A 5 5.54 11.53 9.85
N ALA A 6 4.92 12.41 9.06
CA ALA A 6 5.49 12.99 7.84
C ALA A 6 4.85 14.35 7.51
N SER A 7 5.48 15.12 6.64
CA SER A 7 4.87 16.35 6.09
C SER A 7 3.82 16.03 5.01
N LEU A 8 2.96 17.01 4.70
CA LEU A 8 1.88 16.81 3.73
C LEU A 8 2.44 16.63 2.32
N GLU A 9 3.55 17.31 2.03
CA GLU A 9 4.30 17.19 0.79
C GLU A 9 4.87 15.79 0.61
N GLN A 10 5.38 15.17 1.69
CA GLN A 10 5.85 13.78 1.65
C GLN A 10 4.70 12.79 1.40
N VAL A 11 3.54 13.03 2.00
CA VAL A 11 2.33 12.23 1.76
C VAL A 11 1.84 12.38 0.32
N ILE A 12 1.74 13.61 -0.19
CA ILE A 12 1.34 13.89 -1.58
C ILE A 12 2.33 13.28 -2.57
N ALA A 13 3.63 13.42 -2.32
CA ALA A 13 4.68 12.84 -3.16
C ALA A 13 4.65 11.30 -3.17
N SER A 14 4.11 10.66 -2.13
CA SER A 14 3.90 9.21 -2.13
C SER A 14 2.85 8.77 -3.16
N ASN A 15 1.98 9.69 -3.58
CA ASN A 15 0.90 9.49 -4.53
C ASN A 15 -0.02 8.29 -4.19
N ARG A 16 -0.19 8.00 -2.90
CA ARG A 16 -0.96 6.87 -2.38
C ARG A 16 -2.01 7.33 -1.37
N PRO A 17 -3.23 6.76 -1.39
CA PRO A 17 -4.23 7.02 -0.39
C PRO A 17 -3.74 6.65 1.00
N VAL A 18 -4.00 7.53 1.96
CA VAL A 18 -3.59 7.36 3.35
C VAL A 18 -4.76 7.65 4.27
N VAL A 19 -4.81 6.97 5.40
CA VAL A 19 -5.67 7.36 6.51
C VAL A 19 -4.94 8.43 7.30
N LEU A 20 -5.52 9.63 7.34
CA LEU A 20 -5.07 10.72 8.18
C LEU A 20 -5.71 10.59 9.57
N THR A 21 -4.96 10.98 10.60
CA THR A 21 -5.51 11.22 11.94
C THR A 21 -5.67 12.72 12.13
N LEU A 22 -6.93 13.15 12.19
CA LEU A 22 -7.34 14.54 12.33
C LEU A 22 -7.92 14.75 13.73
N TYR A 23 -7.97 15.99 14.19
CA TYR A 23 -8.49 16.33 15.52
C TYR A 23 -9.60 17.36 15.42
N GLN A 24 -10.71 17.11 16.12
CA GLN A 24 -11.80 18.07 16.29
C GLN A 24 -12.16 18.13 17.77
N GLU A 25 -12.15 19.33 18.36
CA GLU A 25 -12.41 19.54 19.79
C GLU A 25 -11.52 18.67 20.71
N GLY A 26 -10.30 18.36 20.25
CA GLY A 26 -9.35 17.51 20.97
C GLY A 26 -9.57 16.00 20.80
N LEU A 27 -10.63 15.57 20.10
CA LEU A 27 -10.91 14.17 19.82
C LEU A 27 -10.34 13.75 18.45
N PRO A 28 -9.63 12.61 18.36
CA PRO A 28 -9.11 12.12 17.09
C PRO A 28 -10.22 11.47 16.26
N PHE A 29 -10.19 11.72 14.94
CA PHE A 29 -11.00 11.02 13.96
C PHE A 29 -10.17 10.65 12.72
N PHE A 30 -10.68 9.69 11.95
CA PHE A 30 -9.98 9.12 10.79
C PHE A 30 -10.67 9.54 9.49
N ALA A 31 -9.86 9.96 8.53
CA ALA A 31 -10.31 10.27 7.18
C ALA A 31 -9.37 9.64 6.16
N VAL A 32 -9.90 9.09 5.07
CA VAL A 32 -9.07 8.64 3.96
C VAL A 32 -8.80 9.82 3.04
N PHE A 33 -7.54 10.21 2.89
CA PHE A 33 -7.12 11.13 1.85
C PHE A 33 -7.02 10.36 0.53
N SER A 34 -8.02 10.55 -0.34
CA SER A 34 -8.18 9.79 -1.58
C SER A 34 -7.66 10.52 -2.81
N HIS A 35 -7.81 11.85 -2.84
CA HIS A 35 -7.51 12.65 -4.02
C HIS A 35 -7.10 14.07 -3.68
N ILE A 36 -6.21 14.66 -4.48
CA ILE A 36 -5.87 16.09 -4.46
C ILE A 36 -5.85 16.62 -5.89
N GLU A 37 -6.56 17.73 -6.10
CA GLU A 37 -6.58 18.46 -7.37
C GLU A 37 -6.41 19.96 -7.10
N GLN A 38 -5.40 20.56 -7.72
CA GLN A 38 -5.01 21.96 -7.50
C GLN A 38 -4.75 22.25 -6.01
N GLU A 39 -5.71 22.89 -5.33
CA GLU A 39 -5.66 23.24 -3.90
C GLU A 39 -6.83 22.65 -3.12
N ARG A 40 -7.50 21.63 -3.65
CA ARG A 40 -8.60 20.93 -2.98
C ARG A 40 -8.22 19.48 -2.72
N VAL A 41 -8.58 19.01 -1.53
CA VAL A 41 -8.41 17.62 -1.13
C VAL A 41 -9.77 16.95 -0.98
N GLU A 42 -9.87 15.73 -1.45
CA GLU A 42 -11.01 14.85 -1.21
C GLU A 42 -10.67 13.93 -0.03
N LEU A 43 -11.52 13.98 1.00
CA LEU A 43 -11.48 13.09 2.16
C LEU A 43 -12.70 12.19 2.16
N VAL A 44 -12.51 10.89 2.38
CA VAL A 44 -13.61 9.94 2.59
C VAL A 44 -13.81 9.71 4.08
N LEU A 45 -15.02 10.01 4.56
CA LEU A 45 -15.48 9.88 5.95
C LEU A 45 -16.84 9.17 5.94
N ASN A 46 -16.98 8.04 6.65
CA ASN A 46 -18.26 7.31 6.74
C ASN A 46 -18.93 7.03 5.38
N GLN A 47 -18.13 6.71 4.34
CA GLN A 47 -18.58 6.52 2.95
C GLN A 47 -19.03 7.81 2.23
N GLN A 48 -19.02 8.96 2.90
CA GLN A 48 -19.23 10.26 2.28
C GLN A 48 -17.89 10.85 1.83
N ARG A 49 -17.89 11.49 0.66
CA ARG A 49 -16.73 12.22 0.14
C ARG A 49 -16.92 13.69 0.48
N VAL A 50 -15.91 14.29 1.08
CA VAL A 50 -15.89 15.70 1.48
C VAL A 50 -14.73 16.36 0.76
N GLU A 51 -15.02 17.41 0.00
CA GLU A 51 -14.00 18.26 -0.61
C GLU A 51 -13.75 19.49 0.26
N LEU A 52 -12.48 19.80 0.50
CA LEU A 52 -12.07 20.93 1.33
C LEU A 52 -10.75 21.55 0.83
N PRO A 53 -10.45 22.81 1.19
CA PRO A 53 -9.19 23.45 0.84
C PRO A 53 -7.99 22.73 1.45
N LEU A 54 -6.88 22.66 0.71
CA LEU A 54 -5.61 22.11 1.18
C LEU A 54 -5.11 22.82 2.45
N GLU A 55 -5.29 24.13 2.53
CA GLU A 55 -4.90 24.94 3.69
C GLU A 55 -5.66 24.58 4.96
N TRP A 56 -6.93 24.15 4.83
CA TRP A 56 -7.66 23.61 5.97
C TRP A 56 -6.97 22.34 6.48
N LEU A 57 -6.62 21.43 5.58
CA LEU A 57 -5.95 20.19 5.97
C LEU A 57 -4.59 20.47 6.62
N ARG A 58 -3.82 21.42 6.07
CA ARG A 58 -2.55 21.86 6.62
C ARG A 58 -2.67 22.40 8.06
N ALA A 59 -3.74 23.13 8.35
CA ALA A 59 -3.98 23.68 9.69
C ALA A 59 -4.48 22.65 10.72
N HIS A 60 -5.12 21.56 10.27
CA HIS A 60 -5.82 20.61 11.15
C HIS A 60 -5.17 19.22 11.23
N TRP A 61 -4.15 18.95 10.41
CA TRP A 61 -3.42 17.69 10.40
C TRP A 61 -2.04 17.84 11.04
N GLN A 62 -1.73 16.98 12.01
CA GLN A 62 -0.51 17.06 12.83
C GLN A 62 0.62 16.15 12.33
N GLY A 63 0.54 15.68 11.07
CA GLY A 63 1.54 14.81 10.47
C GLY A 63 1.32 13.31 10.71
N GLU A 64 0.36 12.92 11.57
CA GLU A 64 0.05 11.52 11.83
C GLU A 64 -0.79 10.88 10.72
N PHE A 65 -0.25 9.87 10.07
CA PHE A 65 -0.95 9.12 9.04
C PHE A 65 -0.60 7.63 9.06
N ARG A 66 -1.42 6.87 8.34
CA ARG A 66 -1.30 5.44 8.15
C ARG A 66 -1.53 5.13 6.68
N TYR A 67 -0.60 4.40 6.07
CA TYR A 67 -0.80 3.92 4.70
C TYR A 67 -1.93 2.90 4.65
N LEU A 68 -2.84 3.04 3.68
CA LEU A 68 -3.80 2.01 3.35
C LEU A 68 -3.07 0.90 2.58
N TRP A 69 -2.86 -0.22 3.24
CA TRP A 69 -2.25 -1.41 2.65
C TRP A 69 -3.34 -2.29 2.05
N TYR A 70 -3.43 -2.36 0.72
CA TYR A 70 -4.28 -3.33 0.02
C TYR A 70 -3.39 -4.46 -0.51
N SER A 71 -3.12 -5.46 0.31
CA SER A 71 -2.50 -6.70 -0.16
C SER A 71 -3.54 -7.80 -0.18
N GLU A 72 -3.70 -8.41 -1.35
CA GLU A 72 -4.48 -9.64 -1.52
C GLU A 72 -3.85 -10.82 -0.77
N ILE A 73 -2.61 -10.67 -0.29
CA ILE A 73 -1.89 -11.63 0.56
C ILE A 73 -1.90 -11.10 2.00
N THR A 74 -2.65 -11.77 2.87
CA THR A 74 -2.82 -11.38 4.28
C THR A 74 -2.00 -12.25 5.23
N GLU A 75 -1.52 -13.40 4.76
CA GLU A 75 -0.78 -14.37 5.56
C GLU A 75 0.72 -14.41 5.20
N THR A 76 1.55 -14.87 6.14
CA THR A 76 2.94 -15.18 5.84
C THR A 76 3.01 -16.45 5.00
N LEU A 77 3.56 -16.35 3.79
CA LEU A 77 3.71 -17.48 2.89
C LEU A 77 5.15 -18.01 2.91
N LYS A 78 5.28 -19.33 2.99
CA LYS A 78 6.55 -20.07 2.99
C LYS A 78 6.41 -21.39 2.25
N LEU A 79 7.53 -22.09 2.11
CA LEU A 79 7.60 -23.40 1.45
C LEU A 79 6.44 -24.33 1.87
N ASN A 80 5.84 -24.98 0.88
CA ASN A 80 4.68 -25.88 0.97
C ASN A 80 3.34 -25.21 1.28
N ASN A 81 3.25 -23.89 1.49
CA ASN A 81 1.95 -23.22 1.46
C ASN A 81 1.34 -23.28 0.06
N SER A 82 0.02 -23.22 -0.01
CA SER A 82 -0.71 -23.33 -1.27
C SER A 82 -1.99 -22.51 -1.26
N GLY A 83 -2.49 -22.13 -2.44
CA GLY A 83 -3.77 -21.47 -2.61
C GLY A 83 -3.68 -20.22 -3.47
N GLU A 84 -4.74 -19.40 -3.46
CA GLU A 84 -4.83 -18.18 -4.26
C GLU A 84 -3.77 -17.16 -3.87
N GLN A 85 -3.50 -16.98 -2.57
CA GLN A 85 -2.47 -16.06 -2.09
C GLN A 85 -1.08 -16.40 -2.64
N VAL A 86 -0.78 -17.69 -2.86
CA VAL A 86 0.49 -18.12 -3.48
C VAL A 86 0.53 -17.80 -4.98
N ARG A 87 -0.60 -17.96 -5.69
CA ARG A 87 -0.70 -17.53 -7.10
C ARG A 87 -0.48 -16.04 -7.26
N GLN A 88 -1.02 -15.24 -6.33
CA GLN A 88 -0.79 -13.80 -6.33
C GLN A 88 0.68 -13.49 -6.01
N LEU A 89 1.27 -14.16 -5.01
CA LEU A 89 2.69 -13.97 -4.70
C LEU A 89 3.58 -14.24 -5.92
N ASP A 90 3.35 -15.34 -6.64
CA ASP A 90 4.09 -15.70 -7.85
C ASP A 90 4.04 -14.58 -8.91
N LYS A 91 2.84 -14.04 -9.19
CA LYS A 91 2.67 -12.91 -10.12
C LYS A 91 3.44 -11.67 -9.67
N LEU A 92 3.34 -11.30 -8.39
CA LEU A 92 3.99 -10.11 -7.84
C LEU A 92 5.52 -10.22 -7.89
N VAL A 93 6.06 -11.37 -7.49
CA VAL A 93 7.51 -11.62 -7.52
C VAL A 93 8.02 -11.64 -8.96
N ALA A 94 7.29 -12.29 -9.88
CA ALA A 94 7.64 -12.32 -11.30
C ALA A 94 7.67 -10.92 -11.91
N GLN A 95 6.68 -10.08 -11.60
CA GLN A 95 6.62 -8.68 -12.04
C GLN A 95 7.85 -7.89 -11.59
N VAL A 96 8.25 -8.01 -10.32
CA VAL A 96 9.40 -7.27 -9.78
C VAL A 96 10.73 -7.77 -10.34
N LEU A 97 10.85 -9.08 -10.57
CA LEU A 97 12.05 -9.67 -11.17
C LEU A 97 12.09 -9.53 -12.70
N ASN A 98 11.09 -8.89 -13.31
CA ASN A 98 10.93 -8.79 -14.76
C ASN A 98 11.05 -10.16 -15.46
N ALA A 99 10.37 -11.15 -14.90
CA ALA A 99 10.36 -12.54 -15.34
C ALA A 99 8.93 -13.04 -15.56
N ASP A 100 8.78 -14.17 -16.25
CA ASP A 100 7.48 -14.83 -16.38
C ASP A 100 7.04 -15.51 -15.08
N PRO A 101 5.74 -15.44 -14.69
CA PRO A 101 5.21 -16.18 -13.55
C PRO A 101 5.41 -17.68 -13.70
N LEU A 102 5.64 -18.37 -12.58
CA LEU A 102 5.71 -19.83 -12.56
C LEU A 102 4.34 -20.49 -12.81
N ASN A 103 3.26 -19.71 -12.71
CA ASN A 103 1.87 -20.16 -12.79
C ASN A 103 1.57 -21.27 -11.76
N THR A 104 2.19 -21.16 -10.58
CA THR A 104 2.03 -22.12 -9.48
C THR A 104 1.05 -21.63 -8.44
N SER A 105 0.30 -22.56 -7.84
CA SER A 105 -0.49 -22.31 -6.63
C SER A 105 0.14 -22.91 -5.37
N VAL A 106 1.37 -23.41 -5.47
CA VAL A 106 2.13 -23.99 -4.38
C VAL A 106 3.45 -23.26 -4.25
N PHE A 107 3.80 -22.89 -3.04
CA PHE A 107 5.05 -22.24 -2.69
C PHE A 107 6.14 -23.33 -2.73
N ASN A 108 6.60 -23.60 -3.94
CA ASN A 108 7.62 -24.61 -4.23
C ASN A 108 9.03 -24.02 -4.05
N GLN A 109 10.04 -24.86 -4.29
CA GLN A 109 11.44 -24.46 -4.13
C GLN A 109 11.85 -23.33 -5.10
N GLU A 110 11.28 -23.32 -6.30
CA GLU A 110 11.52 -22.30 -7.32
C GLU A 110 10.99 -20.93 -6.85
N LEU A 111 9.74 -20.88 -6.36
CA LEU A 111 9.17 -19.64 -5.81
C LEU A 111 9.94 -19.16 -4.58
N LYS A 112 10.41 -20.08 -3.71
CA LYS A 112 11.30 -19.74 -2.60
C LYS A 112 12.58 -19.07 -3.07
N SER A 113 13.20 -19.58 -4.13
CA SER A 113 14.41 -18.98 -4.70
C SER A 113 14.14 -17.57 -5.22
N ARG A 114 13.05 -17.36 -5.96
CA ARG A 114 12.66 -16.03 -6.45
C ARG A 114 12.37 -15.04 -5.32
N VAL A 115 11.69 -15.48 -4.26
CA VAL A 115 11.48 -14.63 -3.05
C VAL A 115 12.82 -14.27 -2.40
N THR A 116 13.75 -15.22 -2.31
CA THR A 116 15.09 -15.01 -1.76
C THR A 116 15.84 -13.95 -2.58
N MET A 117 15.87 -14.09 -3.91
CA MET A 117 16.50 -13.13 -4.83
C MET A 117 15.91 -11.73 -4.67
N PHE A 118 14.58 -11.63 -4.58
CA PHE A 118 13.90 -10.37 -4.33
C PHE A 118 14.31 -9.75 -2.99
N GLN A 119 14.37 -10.54 -1.92
CA GLN A 119 14.77 -10.07 -0.60
C GLN A 119 16.22 -9.53 -0.61
N GLU A 120 17.15 -10.23 -1.26
CA GLU A 120 18.54 -9.80 -1.41
C GLU A 120 18.61 -8.46 -2.15
N TRP A 121 17.92 -8.36 -3.29
CA TRP A 121 17.89 -7.13 -4.09
C TRP A 121 17.31 -5.94 -3.32
N GLN A 122 16.40 -6.19 -2.38
CA GLN A 122 15.78 -5.17 -1.54
C GLN A 122 16.49 -4.92 -0.20
N GLY A 123 17.63 -5.58 0.05
CA GLY A 123 18.35 -5.47 1.33
C GLY A 123 17.54 -5.98 2.53
N LEU A 124 16.68 -6.97 2.32
CA LEU A 124 15.91 -7.67 3.35
C LEU A 124 16.64 -8.95 3.79
N SER A 125 16.19 -9.55 4.90
CA SER A 125 16.62 -10.90 5.28
C SER A 125 16.18 -11.90 4.20
N ALA A 126 17.14 -12.56 3.56
CA ALA A 126 16.94 -13.47 2.44
C ALA A 126 16.62 -14.91 2.91
N ASP A 127 15.56 -15.06 3.70
CA ASP A 127 15.12 -16.36 4.24
C ASP A 127 14.23 -17.17 3.29
N GLY A 128 13.79 -16.55 2.18
CA GLY A 128 12.85 -17.12 1.24
C GLY A 128 11.42 -17.23 1.79
N VAL A 129 11.10 -16.45 2.83
CA VAL A 129 9.77 -16.36 3.43
C VAL A 129 9.12 -15.03 3.06
N ALA A 130 7.93 -15.11 2.46
CA ALA A 130 7.11 -13.94 2.17
C ALA A 130 6.33 -13.53 3.43
N GLY A 131 7.07 -13.03 4.43
CA GLY A 131 6.50 -12.45 5.65
C GLY A 131 6.06 -11.00 5.45
N SER A 132 5.53 -10.38 6.50
CA SER A 132 4.90 -9.05 6.43
C SER A 132 5.82 -7.97 5.83
N ARG A 133 7.13 -8.01 6.10
CA ARG A 133 8.10 -7.04 5.55
C ARG A 133 8.37 -7.26 4.06
N THR A 134 8.54 -8.52 3.64
CA THR A 134 8.72 -8.92 2.25
C THR A 134 7.50 -8.53 1.42
N LEU A 135 6.31 -8.91 1.89
CA LEU A 135 5.04 -8.58 1.26
C LEU A 135 4.87 -7.06 1.16
N ARG A 136 5.20 -6.31 2.23
CA ARG A 136 5.23 -4.83 2.25
C ARG A 136 6.03 -4.23 1.11
N GLN A 137 7.21 -4.77 0.88
CA GLN A 137 8.10 -4.26 -0.14
C GLN A 137 7.62 -4.64 -1.55
N LEU A 138 7.06 -5.84 -1.73
CA LEU A 138 6.50 -6.29 -3.01
C LEU A 138 5.39 -5.36 -3.48
N ASP A 139 4.32 -5.17 -2.70
CA ASP A 139 3.22 -4.30 -3.13
C ASP A 139 3.70 -2.89 -3.42
N ARG A 140 4.60 -2.32 -2.60
CA ARG A 140 5.14 -0.98 -2.85
C ARG A 140 5.71 -0.84 -4.27
N LEU A 141 6.29 -1.91 -4.81
CA LEU A 141 6.87 -1.93 -6.15
C LEU A 141 5.88 -2.35 -7.24
N THR A 142 4.83 -3.12 -6.90
CA THR A 142 3.90 -3.70 -7.87
C THR A 142 2.55 -2.99 -7.95
N THR A 143 2.16 -2.20 -6.95
CA THR A 143 0.85 -1.53 -6.91
C THR A 143 0.71 -0.59 -8.11
N THR A 144 -0.09 -1.00 -9.07
CA THR A 144 -0.55 -0.18 -10.22
C THR A 144 -2.05 0.07 -10.19
N LYS A 145 -2.80 -0.64 -9.32
CA LYS A 145 -4.27 -0.60 -9.21
C LYS A 145 -4.81 0.18 -8.01
N ALA A 146 -3.97 0.62 -7.07
CA ALA A 146 -4.47 1.47 -5.99
C ALA A 146 -4.94 2.81 -6.59
N PRO A 147 -6.02 3.41 -6.06
CA PRO A 147 -6.31 4.81 -6.34
C PRO A 147 -5.03 5.60 -6.08
N SER A 148 -4.70 6.56 -6.93
CA SER A 148 -3.58 7.47 -6.69
C SER A 148 -4.12 8.80 -6.23
N LEU A 149 -3.41 9.47 -5.32
CA LEU A 149 -3.81 10.80 -4.85
C LEU A 149 -3.95 11.78 -6.03
N LEU A 150 -3.12 11.62 -7.06
CA LEU A 150 -3.09 12.43 -8.27
C LEU A 150 -3.84 11.77 -9.46
N GLY A 151 -4.57 10.67 -9.24
CA GLY A 151 -5.24 9.91 -10.29
C GLY A 151 -6.51 10.57 -10.81
N GLN A 152 -6.84 10.35 -12.09
CA GLN A 152 -8.12 10.83 -12.64
C GLN A 152 -9.29 10.20 -11.90
N ARG A 153 -10.28 11.05 -11.57
CA ARG A 153 -11.57 10.69 -10.97
C ARG A 153 -12.16 9.48 -11.69
N LYS A 154 -12.05 8.28 -11.11
CA LYS A 154 -12.90 7.16 -11.53
C LYS A 154 -14.26 7.38 -10.91
N GLU A 155 -15.14 8.02 -11.69
CA GLU A 155 -16.56 7.90 -11.48
C GLU A 155 -16.91 6.41 -11.52
N ALA A 156 -17.49 5.91 -10.44
CA ALA A 156 -18.16 4.63 -10.49
C ALA A 156 -19.39 4.83 -11.39
N MET A 157 -19.40 4.13 -12.54
CA MET A 157 -20.59 3.93 -13.36
C MET A 157 -21.53 2.92 -12.69
#